data_AF-W4HNZ6-F1
#
_entry.id   AF-W4HNZ6-F1
#
_cell.length_a   1.000
_cell.length_b   1.000
_cell.length_c   1.000
_cell.angle_alpha   90.00
_cell.angle_beta   90.00
_cell.angle_gamma   90.00
#
_symmetry.space_group_name_H-M   'P 1'
#
loop_
_entity.id
_entity.type
_entity.pdbx_description
1 polymer ?
#
loop_
_entity_poly.entity_id
_entity_poly.type
_entity_poly.pdbx_seq_one_letter_code
_entity_poly.pdbx_strand_id
1 'polypeptide(L)'
;MIRTTATALAALVVATPALAEVNIYSQRQPELIAPITDAFTEATGIETNVVYLDSGLTERLQAEGDRSPADIIMTVDIARLSQTVEGGVTQPVESEVLEEHIPEAFRDPDNQWFGVTTRARIVYASKERVDPEEITTYEDLASDKWEGRICTRSGTHPYNLALLSAMIHHHGYDAAKQWASDLKDNLARKPQGNDRAQVRAIWAGECDISLGNTYYMGKMLEDEEQTQWAESVNVLFPEFEEGGTHMNVSGVAMTASAPHAEDARAFMEFLASPEAQQIYAEANYEYPVDSEIEASELVRSWGEFTPDDVNLMELADLRSDALQIMEEVNFDG
;
A
#
# COMPACT_ATOMS: atom_id res chain seq x y z
N MET A 1 68.69 44.69 9.43
CA MET A 1 67.27 45.05 9.18
C MET A 1 66.73 44.08 8.13
N ILE A 2 66.08 43.01 8.55
CA ILE A 2 65.43 42.05 7.64
C ILE A 2 63.93 42.29 7.76
N ARG A 3 63.32 42.73 6.65
CA ARG A 3 61.87 42.94 6.51
C ARG A 3 61.22 41.58 6.23
N THR A 4 60.34 41.15 7.11
CA THR A 4 59.49 39.98 6.90
C THR A 4 58.16 40.45 6.34
N THR A 5 57.92 40.24 5.05
CA THR A 5 56.64 40.47 4.39
C THR A 5 55.76 39.24 4.64
N ALA A 6 54.69 39.41 5.42
CA ALA A 6 53.67 38.38 5.62
C ALA A 6 52.61 38.51 4.51
N THR A 7 52.57 37.53 3.61
CA THR A 7 51.54 37.42 2.58
C THR A 7 50.36 36.66 3.17
N ALA A 8 49.25 37.35 3.42
CA ALA A 8 48.00 36.72 3.85
C ALA A 8 47.33 36.06 2.64
N LEU A 9 47.23 34.73 2.65
CA LEU A 9 46.51 33.96 1.65
C LEU A 9 45.03 33.89 2.08
N ALA A 10 44.17 34.67 1.44
CA ALA A 10 42.73 34.57 1.62
C ALA A 10 42.23 33.31 0.89
N ALA A 11 41.78 32.30 1.64
CA ALA A 11 41.09 31.15 1.08
C ALA A 11 39.66 31.57 0.70
N LEU A 12 39.38 31.68 -0.60
CA LEU A 12 37.99 31.69 -1.07
C LEU A 12 37.42 30.29 -0.86
N VAL A 13 36.53 30.15 0.13
CA VAL A 13 35.61 29.02 0.19
C VAL A 13 34.61 29.24 -0.94
N VAL A 14 34.81 28.55 -2.06
CA VAL A 14 33.78 28.39 -3.07
C VAL A 14 32.75 27.47 -2.44
N ALA A 15 31.59 28.01 -2.04
CA ALA A 15 30.45 27.18 -1.69
C ALA A 15 30.07 26.40 -2.95
N THR A 16 30.36 25.10 -2.96
CA THR A 16 29.69 24.18 -3.88
C THR A 16 28.20 24.31 -3.60
N PRO A 17 27.34 24.44 -4.62
CA PRO A 17 25.90 24.34 -4.39
C PRO A 17 25.66 23.03 -3.64
N ALA A 18 24.86 23.07 -2.57
CA ALA A 18 24.29 21.84 -2.04
C ALA A 18 23.62 21.15 -3.24
N LEU A 19 24.05 19.93 -3.56
CA LEU A 19 23.39 19.16 -4.59
C LEU A 19 21.95 18.97 -4.10
N ALA A 20 20.96 19.43 -4.88
CA ALA A 20 19.57 19.18 -4.58
C ALA A 20 19.37 17.66 -4.54
N GLU A 21 18.97 17.14 -3.40
CA GLU A 21 18.80 15.71 -3.18
C GLU A 21 17.58 15.44 -2.29
N VAL A 22 16.85 14.37 -2.58
CA VAL A 22 15.75 13.87 -1.73
C VAL A 22 16.17 12.56 -1.11
N ASN A 23 16.22 12.53 0.23
CA ASN A 23 16.53 11.33 0.98
C ASN A 23 15.26 10.56 1.32
N ILE A 24 15.09 9.39 0.72
CA ILE A 24 13.87 8.58 0.80
C ILE A 24 14.11 7.39 1.71
N TYR A 25 13.33 7.28 2.78
CA TYR A 25 13.27 6.07 3.60
C TYR A 25 12.09 5.23 3.14
N SER A 26 12.38 4.04 2.60
CA SER A 26 11.36 3.23 1.96
C SER A 26 11.24 1.83 2.53
N GLN A 27 10.00 1.36 2.65
CA GLN A 27 9.64 -0.04 2.93
C GLN A 27 9.09 -0.76 1.68
N ARG A 28 9.19 -0.13 0.50
CA ARG A 28 8.92 -0.79 -0.79
C ARG A 28 10.18 -1.49 -1.31
N GLN A 29 9.99 -2.48 -2.18
CA GLN A 29 11.10 -3.20 -2.80
C GLN A 29 11.84 -2.29 -3.80
N PRO A 30 13.18 -2.36 -3.91
CA PRO A 30 13.98 -1.48 -4.78
C PRO A 30 13.52 -1.45 -6.23
N GLU A 31 13.19 -2.60 -6.80
CA GLU A 31 12.71 -2.77 -8.17
C GLU A 31 11.40 -2.02 -8.47
N LEU A 32 10.61 -1.68 -7.44
CA LEU A 32 9.34 -0.94 -7.59
C LEU A 32 9.52 0.59 -7.48
N ILE A 33 10.68 1.06 -7.02
CA ILE A 33 10.95 2.48 -6.78
C ILE A 33 11.91 3.04 -7.83
N ALA A 34 12.94 2.29 -8.22
CA ALA A 34 13.99 2.78 -9.10
C ALA A 34 13.47 3.47 -10.38
N PRO A 35 12.48 2.91 -11.12
CA PRO A 35 11.94 3.58 -12.31
C PRO A 35 11.34 4.96 -12.02
N ILE A 36 10.71 5.13 -10.86
CA ILE A 36 10.07 6.38 -10.45
C ILE A 36 11.11 7.41 -10.04
N THR A 37 12.11 7.00 -9.25
CA THR A 37 13.19 7.91 -8.82
C THR A 37 14.08 8.35 -9.97
N ASP A 38 14.31 7.45 -10.95
CA ASP A 38 15.06 7.77 -12.15
C ASP A 38 14.29 8.78 -13.02
N ALA A 39 12.99 8.56 -13.23
CA ALA A 39 12.13 9.49 -13.98
C ALA A 39 12.04 10.86 -13.31
N PHE A 40 11.90 10.90 -11.97
CA PHE A 40 11.93 12.16 -11.22
C PHE A 40 13.25 12.92 -11.42
N THR A 41 14.38 12.20 -11.31
CA THR A 41 15.72 12.79 -11.49
C THR A 41 15.89 13.30 -12.92
N GLU A 42 15.41 12.57 -13.92
CA GLU A 42 15.45 13.01 -15.33
C GLU A 42 14.58 14.25 -15.57
N ALA A 43 13.40 14.32 -14.97
CA ALA A 43 12.46 15.43 -15.14
C ALA A 43 12.91 16.72 -14.43
N THR A 44 13.56 16.59 -13.27
CA THR A 44 13.83 17.74 -12.37
C THR A 44 15.31 18.08 -12.21
N GLY A 45 16.20 17.13 -12.45
CA GLY A 45 17.62 17.23 -12.11
C GLY A 45 17.93 17.13 -10.61
N ILE A 46 16.94 16.77 -9.78
CA ILE A 46 17.09 16.55 -8.34
C ILE A 46 17.46 15.08 -8.12
N GLU A 47 18.59 14.83 -7.45
CA GLU A 47 19.05 13.47 -7.16
C GLU A 47 18.20 12.82 -6.06
N THR A 48 18.14 11.48 -6.02
CA THR A 48 17.46 10.76 -4.95
C THR A 48 18.38 9.76 -4.27
N ASN A 49 18.29 9.69 -2.95
CA ASN A 49 19.02 8.71 -2.14
C ASN A 49 18.03 7.83 -1.39
N VAL A 50 17.93 6.56 -1.75
CA VAL A 50 16.97 5.64 -1.13
C VAL A 50 17.63 4.75 -0.09
N VAL A 51 17.07 4.74 1.12
CA VAL A 51 17.41 3.83 2.22
C VAL A 51 16.26 2.86 2.43
N TYR A 52 16.53 1.58 2.21
CA TYR A 52 15.54 0.51 2.31
C TYR A 52 15.48 -0.08 3.72
N LEU A 53 14.27 -0.26 4.25
CA LEU A 53 13.98 -0.75 5.59
C LEU A 53 12.87 -1.81 5.55
N ASP A 54 13.14 -3.01 6.05
CA ASP A 54 12.11 -4.06 6.16
C ASP A 54 11.10 -3.77 7.29
N SER A 55 11.57 -3.12 8.37
CA SER A 55 10.79 -2.79 9.56
C SER A 55 11.47 -1.67 10.35
N GLY A 56 10.79 -1.11 11.36
CA GLY A 56 11.39 -0.15 12.28
C GLY A 56 11.56 1.27 11.72
N LEU A 57 10.83 1.64 10.66
CA LEU A 57 10.98 2.94 10.01
C LEU A 57 10.63 4.09 10.96
N THR A 58 9.48 4.01 11.63
CA THR A 58 9.01 5.04 12.58
C THR A 58 9.99 5.18 13.75
N GLU A 59 10.43 4.07 14.34
CA GLU A 59 11.36 4.07 15.47
C GLU A 59 12.72 4.64 15.08
N ARG A 60 13.18 4.37 13.86
CA ARG A 60 14.41 4.97 13.33
C ARG A 60 14.29 6.49 13.23
N LEU A 61 13.21 6.99 12.64
CA LEU A 61 12.98 8.44 12.52
C LEU A 61 12.87 9.10 13.90
N GLN A 62 12.19 8.47 14.86
CA GLN A 62 12.14 8.95 16.25
C GLN A 62 13.52 8.98 16.90
N ALA A 63 14.35 7.97 16.65
CA ALA A 63 15.71 7.91 17.20
C ALA A 63 16.66 8.95 16.56
N GLU A 64 16.47 9.25 15.27
CA GLU A 64 17.24 10.26 14.54
C GLU A 64 16.81 11.70 14.91
N GLY A 65 15.52 11.91 15.18
CA GLY A 65 14.93 13.17 15.61
C GLY A 65 15.16 14.31 14.62
N ASP A 66 15.38 15.53 15.11
CA ASP A 66 15.64 16.74 14.31
C ASP A 66 16.89 16.67 13.42
N ARG A 67 17.70 15.61 13.56
CA ARG A 67 18.92 15.38 12.76
C ARG A 67 18.76 14.25 11.74
N SER A 68 17.55 13.72 11.59
CA SER A 68 17.26 12.77 10.53
C SER A 68 17.61 13.39 9.18
N PRO A 69 18.34 12.67 8.31
CA PRO A 69 18.58 13.13 6.95
C PRO A 69 17.37 12.85 6.05
N ALA A 70 16.39 12.06 6.51
CA ALA A 70 15.28 11.62 5.68
C ALA A 70 14.34 12.78 5.37
N ASP A 71 14.00 12.94 4.10
CA ASP A 71 13.05 13.91 3.58
C ASP A 71 11.66 13.27 3.40
N ILE A 72 11.65 12.04 2.89
CA ILE A 72 10.44 11.33 2.48
C ILE A 72 10.35 9.95 3.14
N ILE A 73 9.14 9.57 3.55
CA ILE A 73 8.74 8.21 3.88
C ILE A 73 7.99 7.64 2.68
N MET A 74 8.37 6.46 2.22
CA MET A 74 7.56 5.66 1.30
C MET A 74 7.22 4.33 1.95
N THR A 75 5.93 4.03 2.10
CA THR A 75 5.49 2.77 2.68
C THR A 75 4.25 2.20 2.00
N VAL A 76 3.86 1.03 2.44
CA VAL A 76 2.66 0.32 2.01
C VAL A 76 1.79 0.10 3.23
N ASP A 77 0.48 -0.02 3.00
CA ASP A 77 -0.51 -0.26 4.03
C ASP A 77 -0.79 0.98 4.88
N ILE A 78 -2.08 1.34 4.95
CA ILE A 78 -2.54 2.45 5.77
C ILE A 78 -2.09 2.36 7.24
N ALA A 79 -2.01 1.16 7.80
CA ALA A 79 -1.58 0.99 9.19
C ALA A 79 -0.17 1.52 9.44
N ARG A 80 0.71 1.45 8.45
CA ARG A 80 2.08 1.96 8.56
C ARG A 80 2.11 3.48 8.42
N LEU A 81 1.30 4.03 7.53
CA LEU A 81 1.14 5.48 7.39
C LEU A 81 0.60 6.09 8.69
N SER A 82 -0.47 5.52 9.25
CA SER A 82 -1.03 5.93 10.54
C SER A 82 0.02 5.88 11.66
N GLN A 83 0.81 4.81 11.74
CA GLN A 83 1.91 4.71 12.72
C GLN A 83 2.96 5.81 12.56
N THR A 84 3.23 6.29 11.34
CA THR A 84 4.18 7.40 11.15
C THR A 84 3.59 8.73 11.60
N VAL A 85 2.29 8.95 11.38
CA VAL A 85 1.57 10.13 11.86
C VAL A 85 1.47 10.13 13.38
N GLU A 86 0.95 9.05 13.97
CA GLU A 86 0.85 8.86 15.43
C GLU A 86 2.21 8.94 16.12
N GLY A 87 3.26 8.46 15.44
CA GLY A 87 4.64 8.53 15.91
C GLY A 87 5.22 9.95 15.92
N GLY A 88 4.52 10.93 15.34
CA GLY A 88 4.94 12.33 15.27
C GLY A 88 6.16 12.55 14.37
N VAL A 89 6.39 11.67 13.39
CA VAL A 89 7.57 11.73 12.50
C VAL A 89 7.25 12.27 11.12
N THR A 90 6.04 12.77 10.89
CA THR A 90 5.58 13.40 9.63
C THR A 90 5.24 14.88 9.84
N GLN A 91 5.12 15.63 8.74
CA GLN A 91 4.57 16.99 8.74
C GLN A 91 3.54 17.16 7.61
N PRO A 92 2.57 18.09 7.76
CA PRO A 92 1.56 18.32 6.75
C PRO A 92 2.14 18.98 5.49
N VAL A 93 1.62 18.62 4.32
CA VAL A 93 2.03 19.19 3.02
C VAL A 93 0.83 19.77 2.30
N GLU A 94 0.78 21.10 2.21
CA GLU A 94 -0.28 21.83 1.50
C GLU A 94 0.04 21.92 0.00
N SER A 95 -0.63 21.14 -0.85
CA SER A 95 -0.42 21.16 -2.30
C SER A 95 -1.71 20.94 -3.10
N GLU A 96 -2.07 21.94 -3.90
CA GLU A 96 -3.20 21.87 -4.84
C GLU A 96 -3.04 20.70 -5.82
N VAL A 97 -1.81 20.41 -6.25
CA VAL A 97 -1.52 19.28 -7.17
C VAL A 97 -1.84 17.94 -6.51
N LEU A 98 -1.43 17.76 -5.26
CA LEU A 98 -1.73 16.53 -4.52
C LEU A 98 -3.24 16.39 -4.26
N GLU A 99 -3.90 17.47 -3.87
CA GLU A 99 -5.34 17.47 -3.60
C GLU A 99 -6.20 17.25 -4.86
N GLU A 100 -5.75 17.73 -6.01
CA GLU A 100 -6.42 17.55 -7.31
C GLU A 100 -6.30 16.11 -7.81
N HIS A 101 -5.12 15.50 -7.72
CA HIS A 101 -4.85 14.18 -8.28
C HIS A 101 -5.13 13.01 -7.33
N ILE A 102 -5.25 13.26 -6.02
CA ILE A 102 -5.40 12.21 -5.00
C ILE A 102 -6.75 12.37 -4.29
N PRO A 103 -7.69 11.42 -4.50
CA PRO A 103 -9.00 11.46 -3.85
C PRO A 103 -8.90 11.56 -2.33
N GLU A 104 -9.87 12.27 -1.72
CA GLU A 104 -9.93 12.48 -0.27
C GLU A 104 -9.91 11.16 0.53
N ALA A 105 -10.50 10.08 -0.01
CA ALA A 105 -10.47 8.76 0.60
C ALA A 105 -9.04 8.19 0.77
N PHE A 106 -8.10 8.61 -0.09
CA PHE A 106 -6.74 8.08 -0.19
C PHE A 106 -5.67 9.08 0.25
N ARG A 107 -6.02 10.09 1.03
CA ARG A 107 -5.06 11.00 1.69
C ARG A 107 -5.48 11.27 3.12
N ASP A 108 -4.51 11.71 3.90
CA ASP A 108 -4.71 12.12 5.27
C ASP A 108 -5.58 13.40 5.35
N PRO A 109 -6.59 13.48 6.23
CA PRO A 109 -7.39 14.70 6.40
C PRO A 109 -6.56 15.93 6.84
N ASP A 110 -5.44 15.71 7.53
CA ASP A 110 -4.51 16.75 7.97
C ASP A 110 -3.27 16.84 7.04
N ASN A 111 -3.36 16.30 5.81
CA ASN A 111 -2.31 16.34 4.78
C ASN A 111 -0.95 15.76 5.22
N GLN A 112 -0.92 14.85 6.21
CA GLN A 112 0.32 14.23 6.69
C GLN A 112 0.91 13.19 5.72
N TRP A 113 0.05 12.56 4.92
CA TRP A 113 0.44 11.57 3.93
C TRP A 113 -0.55 11.55 2.77
N PHE A 114 -0.09 11.01 1.64
CA PHE A 114 -0.85 10.91 0.40
C PHE A 114 -0.67 9.53 -0.23
N GLY A 115 -1.76 8.90 -0.66
CA GLY A 115 -1.73 7.65 -1.41
C GLY A 115 -1.20 7.88 -2.82
N VAL A 116 -0.24 7.08 -3.26
CA VAL A 116 0.38 7.20 -4.60
C VAL A 116 0.01 6.04 -5.52
N THR A 117 -0.40 4.91 -4.96
CA THR A 117 -0.99 3.80 -5.72
C THR A 117 -2.04 3.11 -4.86
N THR A 118 -3.05 2.53 -5.51
CA THR A 118 -4.13 1.81 -4.83
C THR A 118 -4.09 0.32 -5.14
N ARG A 119 -4.62 -0.47 -4.21
CA ARG A 119 -4.62 -1.93 -4.23
C ARG A 119 -5.97 -2.42 -3.71
N ALA A 120 -6.68 -3.16 -4.54
CA ALA A 120 -7.89 -3.84 -4.12
C ALA A 120 -7.55 -5.18 -3.44
N ARG A 121 -8.22 -5.48 -2.32
CA ARG A 121 -8.21 -6.82 -1.73
C ARG A 121 -9.42 -7.60 -2.22
N ILE A 122 -9.17 -8.55 -3.12
CA ILE A 122 -10.18 -9.18 -3.95
C ILE A 122 -10.34 -10.66 -3.61
N VAL A 123 -11.27 -11.31 -4.29
CA VAL A 123 -11.47 -12.76 -4.23
C VAL A 123 -10.86 -13.41 -5.47
N TYR A 124 -9.92 -14.31 -5.25
CA TYR A 124 -9.52 -15.30 -6.26
C TYR A 124 -10.48 -16.48 -6.18
N ALA A 125 -11.12 -16.84 -7.30
CA ALA A 125 -12.07 -17.95 -7.35
C ALA A 125 -11.72 -18.96 -8.44
N SER A 126 -11.84 -20.25 -8.14
CA SER A 126 -11.59 -21.32 -9.13
C SER A 126 -12.46 -21.16 -10.36
N LYS A 127 -11.85 -21.14 -11.56
CA LYS A 127 -12.58 -21.13 -12.83
C LYS A 127 -13.43 -22.39 -13.07
N GLU A 128 -13.08 -23.49 -12.43
CA GLU A 128 -13.75 -24.78 -12.65
C GLU A 128 -14.87 -25.04 -11.65
N ARG A 129 -14.81 -24.45 -10.45
CA ARG A 129 -15.64 -24.85 -9.29
C ARG A 129 -16.51 -23.74 -8.73
N VAL A 130 -16.33 -22.50 -9.19
CA VAL A 130 -17.09 -21.34 -8.73
C VAL A 130 -17.64 -20.60 -9.93
N ASP A 131 -18.94 -20.35 -9.90
CA ASP A 131 -19.56 -19.40 -10.82
C ASP A 131 -19.19 -17.98 -10.37
N PRO A 132 -18.54 -17.15 -11.22
CA PRO A 132 -18.20 -15.78 -10.86
C PRO A 132 -19.35 -14.95 -10.30
N GLU A 133 -20.59 -15.22 -10.74
CA GLU A 133 -21.78 -14.51 -10.27
C GLU A 133 -22.12 -14.80 -8.80
N GLU A 134 -21.55 -15.86 -8.19
CA GLU A 134 -21.73 -16.17 -6.77
C GLU A 134 -20.91 -15.27 -5.84
N ILE A 135 -19.88 -14.59 -6.34
CA ILE A 135 -19.03 -13.66 -5.58
C ILE A 135 -19.59 -12.26 -5.74
N THR A 136 -20.29 -11.80 -4.72
CA THR A 136 -21.00 -10.52 -4.72
C THR A 136 -20.44 -9.58 -3.67
N THR A 137 -20.51 -9.96 -2.40
CA THR A 137 -20.12 -9.10 -1.28
C THR A 137 -19.09 -9.75 -0.37
N TYR A 138 -18.40 -8.94 0.44
CA TYR A 138 -17.49 -9.49 1.46
C TYR A 138 -18.27 -10.24 2.55
N GLU A 139 -19.46 -9.77 2.87
CA GLU A 139 -20.43 -10.31 3.81
C GLU A 139 -20.83 -11.73 3.41
N ASP A 140 -21.08 -11.97 2.11
CA ASP A 140 -21.44 -13.28 1.59
C ASP A 140 -20.37 -14.36 1.81
N LEU A 141 -19.10 -13.99 1.99
CA LEU A 141 -18.01 -14.93 2.31
C LEU A 141 -18.22 -15.67 3.65
N ALA A 142 -19.06 -15.13 4.54
CA ALA A 142 -19.46 -15.76 5.79
C ALA A 142 -20.65 -16.73 5.62
N SER A 143 -21.25 -16.86 4.45
CA SER A 143 -22.41 -17.73 4.26
C SER A 143 -22.05 -19.23 4.21
N ASP A 144 -22.96 -20.09 4.67
CA ASP A 144 -22.79 -21.56 4.74
C ASP A 144 -22.43 -22.22 3.39
N LYS A 145 -22.70 -21.56 2.26
CA LYS A 145 -22.36 -22.10 0.93
C LYS A 145 -20.85 -22.20 0.70
N TRP A 146 -20.06 -21.51 1.52
CA TRP A 146 -18.61 -21.53 1.50
C TRP A 146 -17.98 -22.44 2.56
N GLU A 147 -18.77 -23.22 3.31
CA GLU A 147 -18.26 -24.11 4.35
C GLU A 147 -17.17 -25.06 3.82
N GLY A 148 -15.95 -24.94 4.36
CA GLY A 148 -14.80 -25.74 3.94
C GLY A 148 -14.27 -25.42 2.53
N ARG A 149 -14.59 -24.25 1.97
CA ARG A 149 -14.23 -23.85 0.59
C ARG A 149 -13.30 -22.65 0.52
N ILE A 150 -12.96 -22.02 1.64
CA ILE A 150 -12.13 -20.81 1.69
C ILE A 150 -10.71 -21.13 2.15
N CYS A 151 -9.71 -20.63 1.43
CA CYS A 151 -8.34 -20.52 1.95
C CYS A 151 -7.99 -19.06 2.23
N THR A 152 -7.18 -18.82 3.26
CA THR A 152 -6.62 -17.50 3.51
C THR A 152 -5.29 -17.61 4.24
N ARG A 153 -4.56 -16.50 4.26
CA ARG A 153 -3.42 -16.31 5.16
C ARG A 153 -3.90 -15.90 6.55
N SER A 154 -2.97 -15.82 7.50
CA SER A 154 -3.22 -15.35 8.87
C SER A 154 -4.17 -14.14 8.93
N GLY A 155 -5.18 -14.21 9.79
CA GLY A 155 -6.15 -13.13 10.03
C GLY A 155 -5.49 -11.89 10.61
N THR A 156 -4.39 -12.05 11.35
CA THR A 156 -3.62 -10.95 11.94
C THR A 156 -2.63 -10.31 10.96
N HIS A 157 -2.59 -10.77 9.71
CA HIS A 157 -1.79 -10.09 8.69
C HIS A 157 -2.39 -8.69 8.39
N PRO A 158 -1.56 -7.63 8.22
CA PRO A 158 -2.04 -6.27 7.98
C PRO A 158 -3.16 -6.15 6.93
N TYR A 159 -3.04 -6.86 5.81
CA TYR A 159 -4.07 -6.84 4.76
C TYR A 159 -5.45 -7.39 5.22
N ASN A 160 -5.47 -8.44 6.04
CA ASN A 160 -6.72 -8.99 6.57
C ASN A 160 -7.27 -8.12 7.71
N LEU A 161 -6.39 -7.50 8.50
CA LEU A 161 -6.79 -6.52 9.50
C LEU A 161 -7.41 -5.28 8.86
N ALA A 162 -6.86 -4.77 7.77
CA ALA A 162 -7.42 -3.62 7.04
C ALA A 162 -8.82 -3.93 6.46
N LEU A 163 -9.00 -5.11 5.88
CA LEU A 163 -10.32 -5.55 5.40
C LEU A 163 -11.32 -5.70 6.57
N LEU A 164 -10.88 -6.27 7.69
CA LEU A 164 -11.74 -6.38 8.87
C LEU A 164 -12.04 -5.00 9.50
N SER A 165 -11.11 -4.05 9.47
CA SER A 165 -11.39 -2.66 9.85
C SER A 165 -12.50 -2.06 8.98
N ALA A 166 -12.47 -2.29 7.66
CA ALA A 166 -13.55 -1.85 6.78
C ALA A 166 -14.88 -2.55 7.12
N MET A 167 -14.87 -3.85 7.43
CA MET A 167 -16.06 -4.55 7.91
C MET A 167 -16.59 -3.95 9.23
N ILE A 168 -15.71 -3.53 10.15
CA ILE A 168 -16.12 -2.84 11.39
C ILE A 168 -16.70 -1.45 11.09
N HIS A 169 -16.11 -0.72 10.14
CA HIS A 169 -16.62 0.60 9.73
C HIS A 169 -18.06 0.49 9.19
N HIS A 170 -18.28 -0.43 8.25
CA HIS A 170 -19.57 -0.60 7.58
C HIS A 170 -20.64 -1.23 8.49
N HIS A 171 -20.28 -2.21 9.33
CA HIS A 171 -21.25 -3.04 10.06
C HIS A 171 -21.17 -2.96 11.59
N GLY A 172 -20.14 -2.32 12.12
CA GLY A 172 -19.86 -2.26 13.56
C GLY A 172 -19.16 -3.51 14.10
N TYR A 173 -18.59 -3.36 15.31
CA TYR A 173 -17.74 -4.37 15.95
C TYR A 173 -18.39 -5.75 16.07
N ASP A 174 -19.62 -5.82 16.59
CA ASP A 174 -20.28 -7.10 16.87
C ASP A 174 -20.60 -7.89 15.58
N ALA A 175 -21.04 -7.20 14.53
CA ALA A 175 -21.33 -7.81 13.24
C ALA A 175 -20.04 -8.25 12.54
N ALA A 176 -18.99 -7.42 12.54
CA ALA A 176 -17.68 -7.79 12.01
C ALA A 176 -17.06 -8.99 12.75
N LYS A 177 -17.27 -9.08 14.07
CA LYS A 177 -16.83 -10.22 14.87
C LYS A 177 -17.57 -11.51 14.48
N GLN A 178 -18.89 -11.42 14.29
CA GLN A 178 -19.68 -12.55 13.81
C GLN A 178 -19.20 -12.99 12.43
N TRP A 179 -19.03 -12.03 11.50
CA TRP A 179 -18.50 -12.30 10.16
C TRP A 179 -17.13 -12.98 10.20
N ALA A 180 -16.19 -12.53 11.05
CA ALA A 180 -14.88 -13.16 11.19
C ALA A 180 -14.97 -14.58 11.75
N SER A 181 -15.91 -14.85 12.65
CA SER A 181 -16.18 -16.19 13.19
C SER A 181 -16.75 -17.11 12.10
N ASP A 182 -17.72 -16.65 11.33
CA ASP A 182 -18.36 -17.45 10.28
C ASP A 182 -17.41 -17.69 9.09
N LEU A 183 -16.62 -16.67 8.73
CA LEU A 183 -15.55 -16.82 7.75
C LEU A 183 -14.52 -17.88 8.18
N LYS A 184 -14.19 -17.93 9.48
CA LYS A 184 -13.31 -18.95 10.05
C LYS A 184 -13.91 -20.35 9.92
N ASP A 185 -15.19 -20.50 10.20
CA ASP A 185 -15.90 -21.78 10.07
C ASP A 185 -15.96 -22.24 8.60
N ASN A 186 -15.90 -21.30 7.66
CA ASN A 186 -15.82 -21.57 6.22
C ASN A 186 -14.42 -21.96 5.71
N LEU A 187 -13.38 -21.92 6.55
CA LEU A 187 -12.02 -22.24 6.11
C LEU A 187 -11.83 -23.74 5.84
N ALA A 188 -11.31 -24.06 4.66
CA ALA A 188 -10.93 -25.42 4.27
C ALA A 188 -9.73 -25.96 5.08
N ARG A 189 -8.91 -25.05 5.63
CA ARG A 189 -7.68 -25.34 6.38
C ARG A 189 -7.31 -24.16 7.27
N LYS A 190 -6.47 -24.40 8.29
CA LYS A 190 -5.91 -23.32 9.10
C LYS A 190 -5.20 -22.27 8.24
N PRO A 191 -5.31 -20.97 8.57
CA PRO A 191 -4.60 -19.92 7.86
C PRO A 191 -3.08 -20.17 7.80
N GLN A 192 -2.50 -20.06 6.60
CA GLN A 192 -1.07 -20.29 6.40
C GLN A 192 -0.57 -19.66 5.10
N GLY A 193 0.74 -19.42 4.99
CA GLY A 193 1.37 -18.92 3.76
C GLY A 193 1.05 -17.45 3.44
N ASN A 194 1.29 -17.06 2.18
CA ASN A 194 1.02 -15.73 1.65
C ASN A 194 -0.13 -15.79 0.61
N ASP A 195 -0.52 -14.64 0.03
CA ASP A 195 -1.64 -14.56 -0.94
C ASP A 195 -1.43 -15.49 -2.16
N ARG A 196 -0.21 -15.57 -2.72
CA ARG A 196 0.10 -16.46 -3.85
C ARG A 196 -0.05 -17.94 -3.50
N ALA A 197 0.31 -18.31 -2.27
CA ALA A 197 0.11 -19.66 -1.76
C ALA A 197 -1.38 -20.04 -1.62
N GLN A 198 -2.29 -19.06 -1.54
CA GLN A 198 -3.74 -19.33 -1.56
C GLN A 198 -4.22 -19.61 -2.98
N VAL A 199 -3.73 -18.87 -3.97
CA VAL A 199 -4.03 -19.16 -5.38
C VAL A 199 -3.49 -20.53 -5.79
N ARG A 200 -2.29 -20.89 -5.34
CA ARG A 200 -1.76 -22.26 -5.49
C ARG A 200 -2.68 -23.31 -4.85
N ALA A 201 -3.27 -23.03 -3.70
CA ALA A 201 -4.16 -23.96 -3.01
C ALA A 201 -5.48 -24.14 -3.77
N ILE A 202 -6.01 -23.07 -4.38
CA ILE A 202 -7.15 -23.17 -5.30
C ILE A 202 -6.78 -24.02 -6.52
N TRP A 203 -5.62 -23.77 -7.14
CA TRP A 203 -5.12 -24.59 -8.25
C TRP A 203 -4.99 -26.07 -7.88
N ALA A 204 -4.51 -26.36 -6.67
CA ALA A 204 -4.36 -27.73 -6.15
C ALA A 204 -5.68 -28.39 -5.71
N GLY A 205 -6.81 -27.66 -5.74
CA GLY A 205 -8.11 -28.17 -5.32
C GLY A 205 -8.29 -28.29 -3.81
N GLU A 206 -7.48 -27.59 -3.01
CA GLU A 206 -7.60 -27.59 -1.54
C GLU A 206 -8.74 -26.68 -1.04
N CYS A 207 -9.15 -25.72 -1.86
CA CYS A 207 -10.23 -24.77 -1.62
C CYS A 207 -10.71 -24.20 -2.97
N ASP A 208 -11.80 -23.44 -2.94
CA ASP A 208 -12.43 -22.91 -4.13
C ASP A 208 -12.21 -21.41 -4.27
N ILE A 209 -12.13 -20.68 -3.15
CA ILE A 209 -11.89 -19.24 -3.13
C ILE A 209 -10.83 -18.84 -2.11
N SER A 210 -10.25 -17.65 -2.30
CA SER A 210 -9.35 -17.02 -1.33
C SER A 210 -9.32 -15.50 -1.44
N LEU A 211 -9.02 -14.84 -0.33
CA LEU A 211 -8.76 -13.40 -0.29
C LEU A 211 -7.31 -13.10 -0.65
N GLY A 212 -7.08 -12.12 -1.53
CA GLY A 212 -5.74 -11.65 -1.82
C GLY A 212 -5.68 -10.34 -2.60
N ASN A 213 -4.50 -9.73 -2.67
CA ASN A 213 -4.32 -8.47 -3.39
C ASN A 213 -4.10 -8.68 -4.89
N THR A 214 -4.65 -7.80 -5.71
CA THR A 214 -4.63 -7.87 -7.19
C THR A 214 -3.24 -7.97 -7.80
N TYR A 215 -2.27 -7.17 -7.34
CA TYR A 215 -0.92 -7.10 -7.94
C TYR A 215 -0.16 -8.45 -7.92
N TYR A 216 -0.53 -9.37 -7.02
CA TYR A 216 0.04 -10.71 -7.00
C TYR A 216 -0.35 -11.53 -8.24
N MET A 217 -1.51 -11.28 -8.84
CA MET A 217 -1.92 -11.89 -10.10
C MET A 217 -0.92 -11.56 -11.22
N GLY A 218 -0.61 -10.27 -11.41
CA GLY A 218 0.39 -9.84 -12.39
C GLY A 218 1.75 -10.48 -12.15
N LYS A 219 2.23 -10.50 -10.90
CA LYS A 219 3.51 -11.15 -10.54
C LYS A 219 3.51 -12.67 -10.71
N MET A 220 2.37 -13.36 -10.58
CA MET A 220 2.28 -14.79 -10.86
C MET A 220 2.26 -15.09 -12.36
N LEU A 221 1.70 -14.20 -13.18
CA LEU A 221 1.69 -14.34 -14.64
C LEU A 221 3.10 -14.15 -15.24
N GLU A 222 3.97 -13.36 -14.60
CA GLU A 222 5.38 -13.19 -14.99
C GLU A 222 6.28 -14.38 -14.63
N ASP A 223 5.87 -15.22 -13.69
CA ASP A 223 6.67 -16.35 -13.18
C ASP A 223 6.14 -17.67 -13.76
N GLU A 224 6.93 -18.31 -14.64
CA GLU A 224 6.56 -19.55 -15.33
C GLU A 224 6.12 -20.69 -14.37
N GLU A 225 6.65 -20.72 -13.14
CA GLU A 225 6.25 -21.74 -12.15
C GLU A 225 4.87 -21.46 -11.55
N GLN A 226 4.43 -20.19 -11.58
CA GLN A 226 3.20 -19.69 -10.95
C GLN A 226 2.10 -19.39 -11.97
N THR A 227 2.42 -19.29 -13.27
CA THR A 227 1.45 -18.97 -14.34
C THR A 227 0.25 -19.92 -14.31
N GLN A 228 0.48 -21.22 -14.14
CA GLN A 228 -0.61 -22.22 -14.04
C GLN A 228 -1.56 -21.99 -12.86
N TRP A 229 -1.06 -21.40 -11.75
CA TRP A 229 -1.90 -21.07 -10.60
C TRP A 229 -2.77 -19.88 -10.93
N ALA A 230 -2.17 -18.82 -11.49
CA ALA A 230 -2.85 -17.61 -11.93
C ALA A 230 -3.94 -17.91 -12.97
N GLU A 231 -3.64 -18.74 -13.97
CA GLU A 231 -4.59 -19.08 -15.03
C GLU A 231 -5.80 -19.90 -14.53
N SER A 232 -5.69 -20.55 -13.36
CA SER A 232 -6.75 -21.39 -12.79
C SER A 232 -7.86 -20.64 -12.04
N VAL A 233 -7.67 -19.33 -11.80
CA VAL A 233 -8.60 -18.52 -11.02
C VAL A 233 -9.11 -17.30 -11.80
N ASN A 234 -10.31 -16.87 -11.46
CA ASN A 234 -10.83 -15.55 -11.77
C ASN A 234 -10.38 -14.55 -10.69
N VAL A 235 -10.19 -13.29 -11.07
CA VAL A 235 -10.06 -12.15 -10.16
C VAL A 235 -11.45 -11.52 -10.07
N LEU A 236 -12.04 -11.48 -8.87
CA LEU A 236 -13.41 -11.00 -8.66
C LEU A 236 -13.40 -9.95 -7.56
N PHE A 237 -14.08 -8.83 -7.79
CA PHE A 237 -14.10 -7.65 -6.93
C PHE A 237 -15.42 -7.61 -6.14
N PRO A 238 -15.51 -8.26 -4.97
CA PRO A 238 -16.69 -8.09 -4.13
C PRO A 238 -16.74 -6.66 -3.59
N GLU A 239 -17.96 -6.17 -3.38
CA GLU A 239 -18.23 -4.86 -2.79
C GLU A 239 -18.88 -5.03 -1.40
N PHE A 240 -18.75 -4.06 -0.51
CA PHE A 240 -19.61 -4.02 0.68
C PHE A 240 -21.06 -3.72 0.28
N GLU A 241 -22.06 -4.24 1.01
CA GLU A 241 -23.49 -4.07 0.66
C GLU A 241 -23.92 -2.59 0.51
N GLU A 242 -23.31 -1.70 1.29
CA GLU A 242 -23.49 -0.25 1.24
C GLU A 242 -22.16 0.49 1.00
N GLY A 243 -21.25 -0.12 0.23
CA GLY A 243 -19.93 0.46 -0.07
C GLY A 243 -19.33 -0.08 -1.36
N GLY A 244 -18.01 0.06 -1.50
CA GLY A 244 -17.27 -0.44 -2.66
C GLY A 244 -16.36 -1.63 -2.35
N THR A 245 -15.48 -1.96 -3.28
CA THR A 245 -14.39 -2.91 -3.08
C THR A 245 -13.36 -2.33 -2.12
N HIS A 246 -12.96 -3.09 -1.10
CA HIS A 246 -11.97 -2.65 -0.12
C HIS A 246 -10.63 -2.30 -0.79
N MET A 247 -10.21 -1.05 -0.60
CA MET A 247 -8.97 -0.50 -1.10
C MET A 247 -7.95 -0.31 0.03
N ASN A 248 -6.67 -0.39 -0.34
CA ASN A 248 -5.55 0.05 0.49
C ASN A 248 -4.53 0.74 -0.43
N VAL A 249 -3.52 1.40 0.15
CA VAL A 249 -2.58 2.23 -0.61
C VAL A 249 -1.12 1.84 -0.37
N SER A 250 -0.28 2.22 -1.32
CA SER A 250 1.05 2.69 -0.98
C SER A 250 1.00 4.20 -0.86
N GLY A 251 1.65 4.75 0.16
CA GLY A 251 1.63 6.18 0.41
C GLY A 251 3.02 6.77 0.60
N VAL A 252 3.04 8.09 0.48
CA VAL A 252 4.19 8.95 0.70
C VAL A 252 3.87 9.96 1.80
N ALA A 253 4.84 10.26 2.65
CA ALA A 253 4.74 11.31 3.65
C ALA A 253 6.05 12.10 3.72
N MET A 254 5.96 13.39 4.01
CA MET A 254 7.14 14.20 4.31
C MET A 254 7.50 14.01 5.78
N THR A 255 8.78 13.76 6.07
CA THR A 255 9.22 13.59 7.46
C THR A 255 9.14 14.93 8.21
N ALA A 256 8.93 14.90 9.52
CA ALA A 256 8.91 16.09 10.36
C ALA A 256 10.23 16.89 10.34
N SER A 257 11.34 16.21 10.04
CA SER A 257 12.70 16.77 10.06
C SER A 257 13.27 17.03 8.67
N ALA A 258 12.46 16.96 7.60
CA ALA A 258 12.92 16.98 6.20
C ALA A 258 13.88 18.16 5.92
N PRO A 259 15.19 17.91 5.73
CA PRO A 259 16.16 18.98 5.46
C PRO A 259 15.97 19.66 4.09
N HIS A 260 15.31 18.99 3.14
CA HIS A 260 15.07 19.44 1.77
C HIS A 260 13.55 19.47 1.46
N ALA A 261 12.76 20.12 2.32
CA ALA A 261 11.29 20.11 2.24
C ALA A 261 10.70 20.52 0.87
N GLU A 262 11.31 21.49 0.17
CA GLU A 262 10.85 21.91 -1.16
C GLU A 262 11.07 20.82 -2.21
N ASP A 263 12.24 20.19 -2.22
CA ASP A 263 12.58 19.10 -3.14
C ASP A 263 11.75 17.84 -2.82
N ALA A 264 11.50 17.59 -1.54
CA ALA A 264 10.63 16.54 -1.04
C ALA A 264 9.18 16.73 -1.49
N ARG A 265 8.66 17.96 -1.41
CA ARG A 265 7.33 18.31 -1.94
C ARG A 265 7.28 18.09 -3.45
N ALA A 266 8.29 18.55 -4.19
CA ALA A 266 8.36 18.33 -5.64
C ALA A 266 8.36 16.83 -6.00
N PHE A 267 9.04 16.00 -5.19
CA PHE A 267 8.97 14.55 -5.33
C PHE A 267 7.55 14.02 -5.09
N MET A 268 6.88 14.44 -4.02
CA MET A 268 5.48 14.04 -3.75
C MET A 268 4.53 14.44 -4.89
N GLU A 269 4.62 15.68 -5.39
CA GLU A 269 3.82 16.17 -6.51
C GLU A 269 4.12 15.39 -7.80
N PHE A 270 5.39 15.02 -8.04
CA PHE A 270 5.76 14.15 -9.16
C PHE A 270 5.11 12.77 -9.04
N LEU A 271 5.05 12.16 -7.85
CA LEU A 271 4.40 10.85 -7.66
C LEU A 271 2.91 10.86 -8.03
N ALA A 272 2.23 12.00 -7.86
CA ALA A 272 0.84 12.19 -8.24
C ALA A 272 0.66 12.51 -9.74
N SER A 273 1.73 12.87 -10.44
CA SER A 273 1.67 13.28 -11.85
C SER A 273 1.27 12.13 -12.77
N PRO A 274 0.69 12.44 -13.96
CA PRO A 274 0.33 11.41 -14.92
C PRO A 274 1.48 10.51 -15.37
N GLU A 275 2.69 11.06 -15.45
CA GLU A 275 3.90 10.31 -15.81
C GLU A 275 4.24 9.25 -14.76
N ALA A 276 4.29 9.63 -13.48
CA ALA A 276 4.58 8.68 -12.40
C ALA A 276 3.47 7.64 -12.23
N GLN A 277 2.21 8.05 -12.34
CA GLN A 277 1.06 7.14 -12.27
C GLN A 277 1.07 6.11 -13.40
N GLN A 278 1.49 6.50 -14.61
CA GLN A 278 1.66 5.56 -15.71
C GLN A 278 2.79 4.55 -15.43
N ILE A 279 3.93 5.00 -14.91
CA ILE A 279 5.03 4.11 -14.49
C ILE A 279 4.53 3.10 -13.44
N TYR A 280 3.75 3.56 -12.46
CA TYR A 280 3.16 2.69 -11.44
C TYR A 280 2.18 1.66 -12.03
N ALA A 281 1.34 2.08 -12.98
CA ALA A 281 0.37 1.21 -13.65
C ALA A 281 1.04 0.07 -14.44
N GLU A 282 2.17 0.37 -15.09
CA GLU A 282 2.89 -0.59 -15.94
C GLU A 282 3.83 -1.50 -15.15
N ALA A 283 4.59 -0.97 -14.18
CA ALA A 283 5.64 -1.73 -13.50
C ALA A 283 5.13 -2.59 -12.33
N ASN A 284 4.07 -2.13 -11.64
CA ASN A 284 3.71 -2.66 -10.32
C ASN A 284 2.40 -3.43 -10.28
N TYR A 285 1.64 -3.49 -11.38
CA TYR A 285 0.31 -4.10 -11.43
C TYR A 285 -0.65 -3.56 -10.36
N GLU A 286 -0.47 -2.28 -10.02
CA GLU A 286 -1.30 -1.52 -9.09
C GLU A 286 -2.24 -0.61 -9.87
N TYR A 287 -3.29 -0.14 -9.21
CA TYR A 287 -4.19 0.84 -9.81
C TYR A 287 -3.64 2.24 -9.53
N PRO A 288 -3.61 3.12 -10.54
CA PRO A 288 -3.39 4.55 -10.32
C PRO A 288 -4.32 5.09 -9.24
N VAL A 289 -3.83 6.05 -8.46
CA VAL A 289 -4.66 6.76 -7.48
C VAL A 289 -5.52 7.83 -8.15
N ASP A 290 -5.02 8.39 -9.26
CA ASP A 290 -5.76 9.32 -10.10
C ASP A 290 -6.73 8.56 -11.00
N SER A 291 -8.02 8.86 -10.85
CA SER A 291 -9.11 8.23 -11.60
C SER A 291 -9.10 8.55 -13.10
N GLU A 292 -8.40 9.59 -13.55
CA GLU A 292 -8.28 9.93 -14.96
C GLU A 292 -7.25 9.06 -15.70
N ILE A 293 -6.45 8.29 -14.97
CA ILE A 293 -5.35 7.51 -15.51
C ILE A 293 -5.74 6.05 -15.59
N GLU A 294 -5.67 5.51 -16.80
CA GLU A 294 -5.97 4.11 -17.04
C GLU A 294 -4.86 3.21 -16.46
N ALA A 295 -5.25 2.15 -15.75
CA ALA A 295 -4.34 1.08 -15.38
C ALA A 295 -3.81 0.34 -16.63
N SER A 296 -2.75 -0.46 -16.47
CA SER A 296 -2.21 -1.26 -17.58
C SER A 296 -3.26 -2.20 -18.19
N GLU A 297 -3.07 -2.58 -19.46
CA GLU A 297 -3.99 -3.47 -20.19
C GLU A 297 -4.27 -4.76 -19.41
N LEU A 298 -3.25 -5.33 -18.76
CA LEU A 298 -3.41 -6.52 -17.93
C LEU A 298 -4.30 -6.26 -16.71
N VAL A 299 -4.08 -5.16 -15.98
CA VAL A 299 -4.87 -4.82 -14.79
C VAL A 299 -6.32 -4.53 -15.16
N ARG A 300 -6.55 -3.83 -16.28
CA ARG A 300 -7.90 -3.59 -16.82
C ARG A 300 -8.61 -4.87 -17.27
N SER A 301 -7.85 -5.87 -17.72
CA SER A 301 -8.42 -7.15 -18.17
C SER A 301 -9.10 -7.94 -17.04
N TRP A 302 -8.84 -7.59 -15.77
CA TRP A 302 -9.44 -8.25 -14.62
C TRP A 302 -10.88 -7.81 -14.34
N GLY A 303 -11.33 -6.69 -14.90
CA GLY A 303 -12.68 -6.17 -14.75
C GLY A 303 -12.74 -4.75 -14.19
N GLU A 304 -13.95 -4.22 -14.16
CA GLU A 304 -14.28 -2.93 -13.54
C GLU A 304 -14.89 -3.17 -12.16
N PHE A 305 -14.69 -2.23 -11.24
CA PHE A 305 -15.26 -2.27 -9.89
C PHE A 305 -15.41 -0.85 -9.35
N THR A 306 -16.27 -0.67 -8.35
CA THR A 306 -16.37 0.59 -7.60
C THR A 306 -15.45 0.52 -6.38
N PRO A 307 -14.42 1.37 -6.25
CA PRO A 307 -13.61 1.40 -5.03
C PRO A 307 -14.44 1.90 -3.85
N ASP A 308 -14.19 1.35 -2.67
CA ASP A 308 -14.76 1.86 -1.42
C ASP A 308 -14.25 3.27 -1.14
N ASP A 309 -15.14 4.20 -0.78
CA ASP A 309 -14.84 5.63 -0.63
C ASP A 309 -14.54 6.05 0.82
N VAL A 310 -14.51 5.10 1.74
CA VAL A 310 -14.14 5.31 3.14
C VAL A 310 -12.71 5.85 3.24
N ASN A 311 -12.54 6.94 4.00
CA ASN A 311 -11.21 7.49 4.25
C ASN A 311 -10.36 6.47 5.01
N LEU A 312 -9.17 6.18 4.50
CA LEU A 312 -8.32 5.13 5.04
C LEU A 312 -7.90 5.39 6.50
N MET A 313 -7.81 6.64 6.95
CA MET A 313 -7.52 6.93 8.38
C MET A 313 -8.62 6.42 9.30
N GLU A 314 -9.89 6.46 8.87
CA GLU A 314 -10.99 5.88 9.66
C GLU A 314 -10.83 4.36 9.83
N LEU A 315 -10.29 3.68 8.81
CA LEU A 315 -9.98 2.25 8.88
C LEU A 315 -8.75 1.96 9.75
N ALA A 316 -7.78 2.88 9.75
CA ALA A 316 -6.58 2.78 10.57
C ALA A 316 -6.91 2.79 12.06
N ASP A 317 -7.81 3.69 12.48
CA ASP A 317 -8.28 3.81 13.86
C ASP A 317 -8.93 2.51 14.37
N LEU A 318 -9.63 1.79 13.49
CA LEU A 318 -10.31 0.52 13.79
C LEU A 318 -9.38 -0.70 13.80
N ARG A 319 -8.09 -0.54 13.45
CA ARG A 319 -7.17 -1.67 13.34
C ARG A 319 -6.97 -2.42 14.65
N SER A 320 -6.97 -1.70 15.78
CA SER A 320 -6.81 -2.32 17.10
C SER A 320 -8.00 -3.22 17.44
N ASP A 321 -9.21 -2.77 17.14
CA ASP A 321 -10.45 -3.54 17.26
C ASP A 321 -10.44 -4.75 16.32
N ALA A 322 -10.01 -4.59 15.07
CA ALA A 322 -9.87 -5.70 14.12
C ALA A 322 -8.91 -6.79 14.62
N LEU A 323 -7.76 -6.39 15.20
CA LEU A 323 -6.83 -7.34 15.81
C LEU A 323 -7.47 -8.05 17.00
N GLN A 324 -8.17 -7.31 17.87
CA GLN A 324 -8.86 -7.88 19.01
C GLN A 324 -9.91 -8.91 18.57
N ILE A 325 -10.70 -8.63 17.53
CA ILE A 325 -11.65 -9.59 16.96
C ILE A 325 -10.95 -10.85 16.49
N MET A 326 -9.88 -10.73 15.69
CA MET A 326 -9.14 -11.90 15.17
C MET A 326 -8.57 -12.77 16.30
N GLU A 327 -8.11 -12.16 17.39
CA GLU A 327 -7.64 -12.86 18.59
C GLU A 327 -8.80 -13.52 19.36
N GLU A 328 -9.91 -12.80 19.58
CA GLU A 328 -11.09 -13.30 20.30
C GLU A 328 -11.75 -14.49 19.60
N VAL A 329 -11.86 -14.46 18.27
CA VAL A 329 -12.38 -15.59 17.49
C VAL A 329 -11.34 -16.69 17.29
N ASN A 330 -10.09 -16.47 17.71
CA ASN A 330 -8.94 -17.35 17.47
C ASN A 330 -8.87 -17.76 15.99
N PHE A 331 -8.86 -16.77 15.07
CA PHE A 331 -9.02 -16.98 13.63
C PHE A 331 -7.98 -17.97 13.05
N ASP A 332 -6.74 -17.89 13.52
CA ASP A 332 -5.64 -18.73 13.05
C ASP A 332 -5.63 -20.15 13.65
N GLY A 333 -6.48 -20.40 14.65
CA GLY A 333 -6.84 -21.74 15.15
C GLY A 333 -6.00 -22.31 16.28
#